data_AF-A0A4P6MCS5-F1
#
_entry.id   AF-A0A4P6MCS5-F1
#
_cell.length_a   1.000
_cell.length_b   1.000
_cell.length_c   1.000
_cell.angle_alpha   90.00
_cell.angle_beta   90.00
_cell.angle_gamma   90.00
#
_symmetry.space_group_name_H-M   'P 1'
#
loop_
_entity.id
_entity.type
_entity.pdbx_description
1 polymer ?
#
loop_
_entity_poly.entity_id
_entity_poly.type
_entity_poly.pdbx_seq_one_letter_code
_entity_poly.pdbx_strand_id
1 'polypeptide(L)'
;MYVGTPDRVLLLSPAIAIWILLDAEHWMRFGANNVMHFVDVNRDEAEWLGPDCRVVAMTPLLDALFVAAMPEATSTQTVNHNTALHTLLRQELSAAKDVPLALVLPKDARLLGVARGALDDPGSVRSVEAWSSDVPASRKTIE
;
A
#
# COMPACT_ATOMS: atom_id res chain seq x y z
N MET A 1 2.49 -3.05 -9.23
CA MET A 1 3.28 -2.23 -8.29
C MET A 1 3.00 -2.74 -6.89
N TYR A 2 3.96 -2.73 -5.99
CA TYR A 2 3.72 -3.10 -4.59
C TYR A 2 4.68 -2.38 -3.65
N VAL A 3 4.27 -2.29 -2.38
CA VAL A 3 5.12 -1.94 -1.24
C VAL A 3 5.38 -3.23 -0.46
N GLY A 4 6.64 -3.57 -0.23
CA GLY A 4 7.04 -4.67 0.63
C GLY A 4 7.45 -4.15 2.01
N THR A 5 7.15 -4.94 3.02
CA THR A 5 7.62 -4.85 4.40
C THR A 5 8.19 -6.22 4.78
N PRO A 6 8.98 -6.36 5.85
CA PRO A 6 9.60 -7.65 6.19
C PRO A 6 8.64 -8.85 6.24
N ASP A 7 7.38 -8.62 6.64
CA ASP A 7 6.35 -9.65 6.83
C ASP A 7 5.17 -9.56 5.85
N ARG A 8 5.01 -8.46 5.10
CA ARG A 8 3.86 -8.25 4.22
C ARG A 8 4.21 -7.61 2.89
N VAL A 9 3.35 -7.86 1.90
CA VAL A 9 3.36 -7.15 0.62
C VAL A 9 1.99 -6.53 0.40
N LEU A 10 1.99 -5.23 0.14
CA LEU A 10 0.81 -4.42 -0.09
C LEU A 10 0.76 -4.12 -1.59
N LEU A 11 -0.23 -4.68 -2.28
CA LEU A 11 -0.38 -4.48 -3.72
C LEU A 11 -0.91 -3.07 -3.99
N LEU A 12 -0.39 -2.41 -5.03
CA LEU A 12 -0.73 -1.05 -5.42
C LEU A 12 -1.38 -1.00 -6.81
N SER A 13 -2.42 -0.19 -6.91
CA SER A 13 -3.08 0.23 -8.15
C SER A 13 -3.43 1.73 -8.04
N PRO A 14 -3.69 2.44 -9.16
CA PRO A 14 -4.05 3.86 -9.10
C PRO A 14 -5.31 4.17 -8.26
N ALA A 15 -6.16 3.17 -8.00
CA ALA A 15 -7.41 3.35 -7.25
C ALA A 15 -7.27 3.08 -5.73
N ILE A 16 -6.05 2.92 -5.22
CA ILE A 16 -5.80 2.64 -3.80
C ILE A 16 -4.63 3.49 -3.27
N ALA A 17 -4.73 3.88 -2.01
CA ALA A 17 -3.64 4.46 -1.24
C ALA A 17 -3.14 3.46 -0.19
N ILE A 18 -1.90 3.65 0.24
CA ILE A 18 -1.30 2.84 1.30
C ILE A 18 -0.90 3.75 2.46
N TRP A 19 -1.29 3.33 3.66
CA TRP A 19 -0.72 3.82 4.89
C TRP A 19 0.44 2.90 5.30
N ILE A 20 1.62 3.50 5.47
CA ILE A 20 2.81 2.82 5.98
C ILE A 20 3.08 3.39 7.37
N LEU A 21 3.30 2.50 8.34
CA LEU A 21 3.56 2.89 9.70
C LEU A 21 4.81 3.73 9.84
N LEU A 22 4.83 4.58 10.86
CA LEU A 22 6.03 5.31 11.24
C LEU A 22 7.16 4.34 11.53
N ASP A 23 8.33 4.70 11.02
CA ASP A 23 9.58 3.98 11.23
C ASP A 23 9.57 2.53 10.69
N ALA A 24 8.56 2.15 9.89
CA ALA A 24 8.52 0.83 9.27
C ALA A 24 9.51 0.72 8.12
N GLU A 25 10.37 -0.29 8.20
CA GLU A 25 11.19 -0.71 7.06
C GLU A 25 10.28 -1.16 5.92
N HIS A 26 10.42 -0.51 4.76
CA HIS A 26 9.66 -0.84 3.58
C HIS A 26 10.48 -0.60 2.31
N TRP A 27 10.11 -1.29 1.26
CA TRP A 27 10.66 -1.10 -0.08
C TRP A 27 9.53 -1.07 -1.11
N MET A 28 9.78 -0.50 -2.28
CA MET A 28 8.74 -0.37 -3.31
C MET A 28 9.23 -0.92 -4.64
N ARG A 29 8.32 -1.54 -5.37
CA ARG A 29 8.51 -1.91 -6.78
C ARG A 29 7.39 -1.34 -7.62
N PHE A 30 7.75 -0.46 -8.54
CA PHE A 30 6.85 0.19 -9.48
C PHE A 30 7.38 0.11 -10.91
N GLY A 31 6.48 0.10 -11.88
CA GLY A 31 6.87 0.10 -13.30
C GLY A 31 7.36 1.48 -13.73
N ALA A 32 8.06 1.53 -14.86
CA ALA A 32 8.36 2.80 -15.53
C ALA A 32 7.06 3.56 -15.85
N ASN A 33 7.10 4.90 -15.79
CA ASN A 33 5.97 5.80 -16.08
C ASN A 33 4.82 5.84 -15.06
N ASN A 34 5.08 5.52 -13.79
CA ASN A 34 4.13 5.78 -12.71
C ASN A 34 4.50 7.08 -11.98
N VAL A 35 3.48 7.87 -11.63
CA VAL A 35 3.63 9.01 -10.70
C VAL A 35 3.11 8.55 -9.35
N MET A 36 3.90 8.75 -8.30
CA MET A 36 3.49 8.47 -6.93
C MET A 36 3.31 9.79 -6.19
N HIS A 37 2.17 9.92 -5.53
CA HIS A 37 1.88 11.02 -4.63
C HIS A 37 2.00 10.51 -3.20
N PHE A 38 2.72 11.29 -2.38
CA PHE A 38 2.90 11.02 -0.97
C PHE A 38 2.31 12.16 -0.17
N VAL A 39 1.67 11.81 0.95
CA VAL A 39 1.24 12.77 1.96
C VAL A 39 1.95 12.36 3.24
N ASP A 40 2.87 13.18 3.67
CA ASP A 40 3.57 12.97 4.93
C ASP A 40 2.67 13.39 6.08
N VAL A 41 2.59 12.53 7.09
CA VAL A 41 1.79 12.75 8.29
C VAL A 41 2.74 12.86 9.47
N ASN A 42 2.60 13.95 10.23
CA ASN A 42 3.30 14.21 11.48
C ASN A 42 2.98 13.12 12.52
N ARG A 43 3.91 12.88 13.45
CA ARG A 43 3.84 11.76 14.41
C ARG A 43 2.55 11.76 15.25
N ASP A 44 2.11 12.92 15.72
CA ASP A 44 0.87 13.05 16.50
C ASP A 44 -0.38 12.68 15.68
N GLU A 45 -0.30 12.83 14.37
CA GLU A 45 -1.35 12.48 13.43
C GLU A 45 -1.25 11.02 12.97
N ALA A 46 -0.10 10.38 13.07
CA ALA A 46 0.00 8.96 12.75
C ALA A 46 -0.88 8.08 13.64
N GLU A 47 -1.09 8.48 14.90
CA GLU A 47 -1.86 7.71 15.87
C GLU A 47 -3.31 7.45 15.42
N TRP A 48 -3.94 8.38 14.68
CA TRP A 48 -5.31 8.19 14.21
C TRP A 48 -5.42 7.26 12.98
N LEU A 49 -4.33 7.03 12.24
CA LEU A 49 -4.30 6.09 11.12
C LEU A 49 -4.16 4.63 11.56
N GLY A 50 -3.82 4.43 12.84
CA GLY A 50 -3.70 3.13 13.48
C GLY A 50 -2.30 2.52 13.39
N PRO A 51 -2.08 1.43 14.16
CA PRO A 51 -0.77 0.84 14.35
C PRO A 51 -0.40 -0.22 13.30
N ASP A 52 -1.24 -0.43 12.28
CA ASP A 52 -1.00 -1.39 11.19
C ASP A 52 -0.86 -0.67 9.85
N CYS A 53 -0.06 -1.21 8.92
CA CYS A 53 -0.07 -0.75 7.54
C CYS A 53 -1.43 -1.07 6.90
N ARG A 54 -2.01 -0.11 6.18
CA ARG A 54 -3.35 -0.24 5.58
C ARG A 54 -3.29 -0.05 4.08
N VAL A 55 -4.18 -0.73 3.37
CA VAL A 55 -4.48 -0.43 1.96
C VAL A 55 -5.90 0.08 1.93
N VAL A 56 -6.10 1.33 1.50
CA VAL A 56 -7.41 1.99 1.53
C VAL A 56 -7.89 2.28 0.11
N ALA A 57 -9.19 2.14 -0.10
CA ALA A 57 -9.81 2.48 -1.39
C ALA A 57 -9.80 4.00 -1.59
N MET A 58 -9.36 4.45 -2.77
CA MET A 58 -9.48 5.86 -3.14
C MET A 58 -10.91 6.16 -3.57
N THR A 59 -11.62 6.94 -2.75
CA THR A 59 -12.91 7.51 -3.15
C THR A 59 -12.67 8.70 -4.09
N PRO A 60 -13.66 9.10 -4.92
CA PRO A 60 -13.53 10.29 -5.76
C PRO A 60 -13.20 11.56 -4.97
N LEU A 61 -13.73 11.69 -3.75
CA LEU A 61 -13.43 12.80 -2.86
C LEU A 61 -11.98 12.74 -2.37
N LEU A 62 -11.53 11.56 -1.91
CA LEU A 62 -10.18 11.37 -1.41
C LEU A 62 -9.14 11.65 -2.50
N ASP A 63 -9.39 11.18 -3.73
CA ASP A 63 -8.52 11.45 -4.90
C ASP A 63 -8.39 12.95 -5.18
N ALA A 64 -9.53 13.67 -5.21
CA ALA A 64 -9.54 15.12 -5.38
C ALA A 64 -8.80 15.85 -4.26
N LEU A 65 -8.93 15.39 -3.01
CA LEU A 65 -8.22 15.98 -1.86
C LEU A 65 -6.72 15.74 -1.93
N PHE A 66 -6.27 14.57 -2.37
CA PHE A 66 -4.85 14.29 -2.60
C PHE A 66 -4.26 15.24 -3.63
N VAL A 67 -4.91 15.41 -4.77
CA VAL A 67 -4.46 16.32 -5.83
C VAL A 67 -4.42 17.77 -5.33
N ALA A 68 -5.44 18.21 -4.60
CA ALA A 68 -5.50 19.56 -4.04
C ALA A 68 -4.45 19.80 -2.94
N ALA A 69 -4.00 18.75 -2.26
CA ALA A 69 -3.00 18.83 -1.19
C ALA A 69 -1.56 18.85 -1.72
N MET A 70 -1.35 18.70 -3.03
CA MET A 70 -0.01 18.73 -3.63
C MET A 70 0.62 20.14 -3.52
N PRO A 71 1.95 20.24 -3.37
CA PRO A 71 2.65 21.52 -3.19
C PRO A 71 2.33 22.56 -4.27
N GLU A 72 2.14 22.11 -5.52
CA GLU A 72 1.82 22.97 -6.66
C GLU A 72 0.46 23.66 -6.47
N ALA A 73 -0.55 22.92 -5.99
CA ALA A 73 -1.89 23.44 -5.75
C ALA A 73 -1.94 24.35 -4.50
N THR A 74 -1.35 23.88 -3.40
CA THR A 74 -1.37 24.57 -2.09
C THR A 74 -0.60 25.90 -2.09
N SER A 75 0.40 26.07 -2.96
CA SER A 75 1.24 27.28 -3.05
C SER A 75 0.46 28.55 -3.39
N THR A 76 -0.70 28.41 -4.06
CA THR A 76 -1.55 29.53 -4.50
C THR A 76 -2.69 29.84 -3.53
N GLN A 77 -2.85 29.03 -2.50
CA GLN A 77 -3.98 29.07 -1.59
C GLN A 77 -3.66 29.78 -0.27
N THR A 78 -4.72 30.24 0.41
CA THR A 78 -4.57 30.81 1.74
C THR A 78 -4.25 29.74 2.77
N VAL A 79 -3.56 30.13 3.86
CA VAL A 79 -3.26 29.22 4.99
C VAL A 79 -4.54 28.57 5.53
N ASN A 80 -5.63 29.34 5.68
CA ASN A 80 -6.89 28.80 6.18
C ASN A 80 -7.50 27.74 5.25
N HIS A 81 -7.40 27.94 3.94
CA HIS A 81 -7.85 26.96 2.96
C HIS A 81 -7.04 25.67 3.06
N ASN A 82 -5.71 25.76 3.09
CA ASN A 82 -4.84 24.60 3.22
C ASN A 82 -5.11 23.83 4.52
N THR A 83 -5.28 24.52 5.64
CA THR A 83 -5.64 23.89 6.92
C THR A 83 -6.97 23.13 6.84
N ALA A 84 -8.00 23.72 6.22
CA ALA A 84 -9.29 23.07 6.04
C ALA A 84 -9.17 21.82 5.14
N LEU A 85 -8.38 21.93 4.06
CA LEU A 85 -8.13 20.83 3.13
C LEU A 85 -7.45 19.64 3.83
N HIS A 86 -6.36 19.88 4.57
CA HIS A 86 -5.66 18.82 5.30
C HIS A 86 -6.53 18.20 6.39
N THR A 87 -7.37 19.01 7.06
CA THR A 87 -8.33 18.51 8.05
C THR A 87 -9.33 17.54 7.42
N LEU A 88 -9.88 17.89 6.25
CA LEU A 88 -10.82 17.03 5.54
C LEU A 88 -10.15 15.76 4.99
N LEU A 89 -8.95 15.89 4.39
CA LEU A 89 -8.16 14.76 3.92
C LEU A 89 -7.92 13.73 5.04
N ARG A 90 -7.55 14.20 6.22
CA ARG A 90 -7.41 13.37 7.43
C ARG A 90 -8.69 12.61 7.77
N GLN A 91 -9.84 13.30 7.79
CA GLN A 91 -11.12 12.67 8.13
C GLN A 91 -11.50 11.59 7.13
N GLU A 92 -11.33 11.87 5.84
CA GLU A 92 -11.61 10.90 4.77
C GLU A 92 -10.67 9.69 4.83
N LEU A 93 -9.37 9.88 5.08
CA LEU A 93 -8.41 8.77 5.28
C LEU A 93 -8.76 7.91 6.49
N SER A 94 -9.22 8.54 7.58
CA SER A 94 -9.65 7.82 8.79
C SER A 94 -10.86 6.93 8.51
N ALA A 95 -11.83 7.46 7.75
CA ALA A 95 -13.08 6.78 7.42
C ALA A 95 -12.96 5.80 6.24
N ALA A 96 -11.87 5.88 5.47
CA ALA A 96 -11.65 5.05 4.30
C ALA A 96 -11.66 3.57 4.67
N LYS A 97 -12.32 2.77 3.82
CA LYS A 97 -12.43 1.33 4.02
C LYS A 97 -11.14 0.64 3.59
N ASP A 98 -10.72 -0.31 4.41
CA ASP A 98 -9.59 -1.18 4.08
C ASP A 98 -9.97 -2.13 2.93
N VAL A 99 -9.02 -2.32 2.02
CA VAL A 99 -9.11 -3.24 0.90
C VAL A 99 -8.19 -4.42 1.20
N PRO A 100 -8.64 -5.68 1.04
CA PRO A 100 -7.85 -6.87 1.35
C PRO A 100 -6.79 -7.15 0.27
N LEU A 101 -5.88 -6.20 0.04
CA LEU A 101 -4.76 -6.28 -0.90
C LEU A 101 -3.40 -6.34 -0.18
N ALA A 102 -3.43 -6.68 1.10
CA ALA A 102 -2.26 -7.01 1.91
C ALA A 102 -2.06 -8.53 1.93
N LEU A 103 -0.94 -9.00 1.39
CA LEU A 103 -0.53 -10.40 1.41
C LEU A 103 0.48 -10.60 2.54
N VAL A 104 0.29 -11.62 3.36
CA VAL A 104 1.27 -12.03 4.37
C VAL A 104 2.34 -12.88 3.69
N LEU A 105 3.61 -12.51 3.88
CA LEU A 105 4.71 -13.31 3.40
C LEU A 105 4.91 -14.53 4.32
N PRO A 106 5.11 -15.73 3.75
CA PRO A 106 5.36 -16.92 4.54
C PRO A 106 6.72 -16.84 5.25
N LYS A 107 6.78 -17.32 6.49
CA LYS A 107 8.03 -17.37 7.28
C LYS A 107 8.94 -18.54 6.87
N ASP A 108 8.38 -19.59 6.29
CA ASP A 108 9.16 -20.73 5.79
C ASP A 108 9.97 -20.30 4.56
N ALA A 109 11.29 -20.44 4.63
CA ALA A 109 12.20 -20.03 3.56
C ALA A 109 11.89 -20.69 2.20
N ARG A 110 11.35 -21.92 2.20
CA ARG A 110 10.96 -22.64 0.98
C ARG A 110 9.80 -21.95 0.28
N LEU A 111 8.81 -21.52 1.07
CA LEU A 111 7.64 -20.79 0.57
C LEU A 111 7.95 -19.33 0.28
N LEU A 112 8.92 -18.73 0.98
CA LEU A 112 9.31 -17.34 0.77
C LEU A 112 9.97 -17.15 -0.60
N GLY A 113 10.86 -18.07 -1.01
CA GLY A 113 11.47 -18.03 -2.33
C GLY A 113 10.44 -18.12 -3.45
N VAL A 114 9.44 -18.97 -3.24
CA VAL A 114 8.29 -19.12 -4.13
C VAL A 114 7.50 -17.81 -4.14
N ALA A 115 6.95 -17.35 -3.01
CA ALA A 115 6.18 -16.09 -2.91
C ALA A 115 6.87 -14.89 -3.59
N ARG A 116 8.20 -14.76 -3.42
CA ARG A 116 8.99 -13.71 -4.10
C ARG A 116 9.02 -13.88 -5.62
N GLY A 117 9.20 -15.10 -6.13
CA GLY A 117 9.13 -15.38 -7.56
C GLY A 117 7.79 -14.99 -8.21
N ALA A 118 6.65 -15.18 -7.53
CA ALA A 118 5.35 -14.75 -8.05
C ALA A 118 5.21 -13.24 -8.05
N LEU A 119 5.79 -12.55 -7.06
CA LEU A 119 5.82 -11.10 -7.04
C LEU A 119 6.73 -10.54 -8.14
N ASP A 120 7.77 -11.31 -8.52
CA ASP A 120 8.74 -10.92 -9.53
C ASP A 120 8.21 -11.02 -10.96
N ASP A 121 7.51 -12.12 -11.27
CA ASP A 121 6.81 -12.32 -12.53
C ASP A 121 5.39 -12.87 -12.29
N PRO A 122 4.43 -11.99 -11.93
CA PRO A 122 3.06 -12.42 -11.66
C PRO A 122 2.39 -13.10 -12.87
N GLY A 123 2.82 -12.75 -14.09
CA GLY A 123 2.28 -13.30 -15.33
C GLY A 123 2.70 -14.76 -15.58
N SER A 124 3.76 -15.24 -14.91
CA SER A 124 4.21 -16.63 -14.99
C SER A 124 3.33 -17.60 -14.18
N VAL A 125 2.56 -17.10 -13.21
CA VAL A 125 1.74 -17.93 -12.30
C VAL A 125 0.47 -18.39 -13.03
N ARG A 126 0.53 -19.59 -13.63
CA ARG A 126 -0.59 -20.17 -14.39
C ARG A 126 -1.63 -20.86 -13.51
N SER A 127 -1.19 -21.51 -12.43
CA SER A 127 -2.05 -22.04 -11.35
C SER A 127 -1.22 -22.24 -10.09
N VAL A 128 -1.88 -22.34 -8.92
CA VAL A 128 -1.20 -22.61 -7.64
C VAL A 128 -0.53 -23.99 -7.69
N GLU A 129 -1.16 -24.98 -8.31
CA GLU A 129 -0.65 -26.35 -8.44
C GLU A 129 0.61 -26.41 -9.29
N ALA A 130 0.60 -25.79 -10.47
CA ALA A 130 1.74 -25.78 -11.40
C ALA A 130 2.96 -25.05 -10.83
N TRP A 131 2.73 -24.18 -9.85
CA TRP A 131 3.76 -23.34 -9.25
C TRP A 131 4.25 -23.89 -7.90
N SER A 132 3.39 -24.61 -7.19
CA SER A 132 3.73 -25.37 -5.98
C SER A 132 4.44 -26.70 -6.24
N SER A 133 4.47 -27.19 -7.49
CA SER A 133 5.01 -28.52 -7.83
C SER A 133 6.48 -28.70 -7.47
N ASP A 134 7.24 -27.61 -7.48
CA ASP A 134 8.69 -27.62 -7.23
C ASP A 134 9.03 -27.30 -5.77
N VAL A 135 8.02 -27.14 -4.91
CA VAL A 135 8.18 -26.77 -3.51
C VAL A 135 8.13 -28.02 -2.63
N PRO A 136 9.17 -28.30 -1.82
CA PRO A 136 9.12 -29.37 -0.83
C PRO A 136 8.30 -28.95 0.40
N ALA A 137 7.03 -28.65 0.16
CA ALA A 137 6.01 -28.33 1.16
C ALA A 137 4.69 -29.05 0.77
N SER A 138 3.95 -29.52 1.77
CA SER A 138 2.67 -30.17 1.51
C SER A 138 1.64 -29.14 1.03
N ARG A 139 0.63 -29.56 0.25
CA ARG A 139 -0.48 -28.68 -0.18
C ARG A 139 -1.13 -27.95 1.00
N LYS A 140 -1.26 -28.64 2.14
CA LYS A 140 -1.81 -28.13 3.40
C LYS A 140 -0.99 -27.01 4.04
N THR A 141 0.22 -26.78 3.56
CA THR A 141 1.17 -25.74 4.03
C THR A 141 1.22 -24.56 3.04
N ILE A 142 0.65 -24.73 1.85
CA ILE A 142 0.62 -23.74 0.75
C ILE A 142 -0.76 -23.06 0.66
N GLU A 143 -1.83 -23.82 0.92
CA GLU A 143 -3.21 -23.34 1.13
C GLU A 143 -3.39 -22.66 2.49
#